data_AF-A0A8R7TI77-F1
#
_entry.id   AF-A0A8R7TI77-F1
#
_cell.length_a   1.000
_cell.length_b   1.000
_cell.length_c   1.000
_cell.angle_alpha   90.00
_cell.angle_beta   90.00
_cell.angle_gamma   90.00
#
_symmetry.space_group_name_H-M   'P 1'
#
loop_
_entity.id
_entity.type
_entity.pdbx_description
1 polymer ?
#
loop_
_entity_poly.entity_id
_entity_poly.type
_entity_poly.pdbx_seq_one_letter_code
_entity_poly.pdbx_strand_id
1 'polypeptide(L)'
;MEDEKPKDIDSLSPSERRRRIADLQTKLVQAAARGGVRVRKGPRRGENFTLMQALVKADFWLIWLSLLLGSGSGLTVIDNLGQMSQAAGFKDGHNFVSLTSIWNFLGRVGGGYFSENIVREHKYPRHIALALAQILMAAGHFLFAMAWPGTMYMGTFLVGLGYGTHWAIVPAAVSELFGVKHFGAMYNFLTVANPTGSLIFSGLIASSFYDYEAERQAQRRQSSASSSPQFLQGMGLLADGPLKCEGAVCFFVSSLIMSAFCVVGAGLSLVIVYRTKRVYSHLYRSVR
;
A
#
# COMPACT_ATOMS: atom_id res chain seq x y z
N MET A 1 33.41 0.13 -12.77
CA MET A 1 34.21 -1.04 -13.13
C MET A 1 33.35 -2.24 -12.79
N GLU A 2 32.57 -2.66 -13.78
CA GLU A 2 31.93 -3.96 -13.76
C GLU A 2 33.05 -4.99 -13.79
N ASP A 3 33.03 -5.94 -12.85
CA ASP A 3 33.88 -7.13 -12.93
C ASP A 3 33.45 -7.89 -14.18
N GLU A 4 34.25 -7.74 -15.23
CA GLU A 4 34.13 -8.46 -16.49
C GLU A 4 34.23 -9.95 -16.17
N LYS A 5 33.08 -10.65 -16.16
CA LYS A 5 33.03 -12.11 -15.97
C LYS A 5 33.90 -12.72 -17.09
N PRO A 6 35.00 -13.42 -16.79
CA PRO A 6 35.88 -13.94 -17.83
C PRO A 6 35.09 -14.89 -18.73
N LYS A 7 35.03 -14.60 -20.03
CA LYS A 7 34.28 -15.35 -21.05
C LYS A 7 34.71 -16.83 -21.19
N ASP A 8 35.79 -17.24 -20.53
CA ASP A 8 36.41 -18.57 -20.64
C ASP A 8 36.03 -19.58 -19.55
N ILE A 9 35.05 -19.30 -18.67
CA ILE A 9 34.71 -20.23 -17.58
C ILE A 9 33.71 -21.31 -18.01
N ASP A 10 32.83 -20.98 -18.97
CA ASP A 10 31.73 -21.87 -19.37
C ASP A 10 32.13 -22.93 -20.40
N SER A 11 33.31 -22.81 -21.04
CA SER A 11 33.89 -23.78 -21.99
C SER A 11 34.81 -24.84 -21.35
N LEU A 12 35.06 -24.77 -20.04
CA LEU A 12 35.99 -25.66 -19.33
C LEU A 12 35.32 -26.94 -18.81
N SER A 13 36.12 -28.00 -18.68
CA SER A 13 35.69 -29.25 -18.06
C SER A 13 35.24 -29.03 -16.59
N PRO A 14 34.28 -29.82 -16.07
CA PRO A 14 33.71 -29.60 -14.73
C PRO A 14 34.72 -29.64 -13.57
N SER A 15 35.86 -30.31 -13.76
CA SER A 15 36.97 -30.40 -12.80
C SER A 15 37.83 -29.13 -12.81
N GLU A 16 38.18 -28.61 -13.99
CA GLU A 16 38.98 -27.40 -14.16
C GLU A 16 38.23 -26.15 -13.71
N ARG A 17 36.91 -26.10 -13.98
CA ARG A 17 36.04 -25.04 -13.49
C ARG A 17 36.05 -24.96 -11.96
N ARG A 18 35.95 -26.11 -11.27
CA ARG A 18 36.02 -26.19 -9.80
C ARG A 18 37.37 -25.73 -9.25
N ARG A 19 38.47 -26.12 -9.89
CA ARG A 19 39.82 -25.66 -9.50
C ARG A 19 39.99 -24.15 -9.67
N ARG A 20 39.56 -23.58 -10.80
CA ARG A 20 39.63 -22.11 -11.03
C ARG A 20 38.75 -21.32 -10.06
N ILE A 21 37.56 -21.82 -9.73
CA ILE A 21 36.69 -21.18 -8.73
C ILE A 21 37.36 -21.20 -7.35
N ALA A 22 37.96 -22.32 -6.95
CA ALA A 22 38.66 -22.41 -5.67
C ALA A 22 39.89 -21.50 -5.60
N ASP A 23 40.68 -21.41 -6.67
CA ASP A 23 41.84 -20.51 -6.75
C ASP A 23 41.43 -19.03 -6.67
N LEU A 24 40.38 -18.63 -7.40
CA LEU A 24 39.82 -17.27 -7.36
C LEU A 24 39.27 -16.92 -5.98
N GLN A 25 38.56 -17.84 -5.32
CA GLN A 25 38.07 -17.66 -3.95
C GLN A 25 39.22 -17.47 -2.97
N THR A 26 40.29 -18.26 -3.09
CA THR A 26 41.47 -18.16 -2.21
C THR A 26 42.17 -16.81 -2.40
N LYS A 27 42.34 -16.36 -3.65
CA LYS A 27 42.91 -15.04 -3.99
C LYS A 27 42.06 -13.89 -3.45
N LEU A 28 40.73 -13.99 -3.54
CA LEU A 28 39.81 -13.00 -2.98
C LEU A 28 39.90 -12.95 -1.45
N VAL A 29 39.95 -14.09 -0.76
CA VAL A 29 40.11 -14.16 0.70
C VAL A 29 41.45 -13.55 1.12
N GLN A 30 42.52 -13.84 0.39
CA GLN A 30 43.86 -13.31 0.68
C GLN A 30 43.96 -11.80 0.41
N ALA A 31 43.32 -11.32 -0.66
CA ALA A 31 43.21 -9.89 -0.96
C ALA A 31 42.33 -9.15 0.07
N ALA A 32 41.32 -9.82 0.62
CA ALA A 32 40.49 -9.28 1.68
C ALA A 32 41.18 -9.21 3.04
N ALA A 33 41.93 -10.24 3.40
CA ALA A 33 42.74 -10.27 4.62
C ALA A 33 43.84 -9.19 4.62
N ARG A 34 44.38 -8.86 3.43
CA ARG A 34 45.36 -7.77 3.25
C ARG A 34 44.73 -6.36 3.17
N GLY A 35 43.42 -6.24 3.33
CA GLY A 35 42.70 -4.97 3.23
C GLY A 35 42.58 -4.41 1.80
N GLY A 36 43.08 -5.13 0.79
CA GLY A 36 42.98 -4.74 -0.62
C GLY A 36 41.57 -4.89 -1.20
N VAL A 37 40.73 -5.72 -0.58
CA VAL A 37 39.32 -5.93 -1.00
C VAL A 37 38.40 -5.99 0.22
N ARG A 38 37.46 -5.06 0.35
CA ARG A 38 36.37 -5.21 1.33
C ARG A 38 35.41 -6.30 0.85
N VAL A 39 35.45 -7.50 1.45
CA VAL A 39 34.41 -8.53 1.28
C VAL A 39 33.09 -7.95 1.75
N ARG A 40 32.22 -7.69 0.79
CA ARG A 40 30.96 -6.97 1.01
C ARG A 40 29.92 -7.94 1.55
N LYS A 41 29.40 -7.68 2.76
CA LYS A 41 28.48 -8.57 3.48
C LYS A 41 27.04 -8.65 2.90
N GLY A 42 26.77 -8.21 1.67
CA GLY A 42 25.45 -8.40 1.06
C GLY A 42 25.22 -7.69 -0.27
N PRO A 43 24.11 -8.04 -0.96
CA PRO A 43 23.78 -7.51 -2.28
C PRO A 43 23.48 -6.00 -2.24
N ARG A 44 23.83 -5.30 -3.32
CA ARG A 44 23.43 -3.91 -3.56
C ARG A 44 21.98 -3.86 -4.03
N ARG A 45 21.28 -2.75 -3.73
CA ARG A 45 19.93 -2.50 -4.27
C ARG A 45 19.95 -2.60 -5.79
N GLY A 46 19.01 -3.33 -6.38
CA GLY A 46 18.99 -3.69 -7.81
C GLY A 46 19.62 -5.04 -8.14
N GLU A 47 20.31 -5.69 -7.19
CA GLU A 47 20.75 -7.09 -7.32
C GLU A 47 19.67 -8.04 -6.77
N ASN A 48 19.87 -9.34 -6.90
CA ASN A 48 18.92 -10.34 -6.42
C ASN A 48 19.08 -10.55 -4.89
N PHE A 49 18.07 -10.16 -4.12
CA PHE A 49 17.99 -10.40 -2.68
C PHE A 49 17.26 -11.71 -2.40
N THR A 50 17.65 -12.39 -1.32
CA THR A 50 16.78 -13.38 -0.67
C THR A 50 15.81 -12.69 0.29
N LEU A 51 14.70 -13.34 0.64
CA LEU A 51 13.70 -12.77 1.55
C LEU A 51 14.31 -12.32 2.89
N MET A 52 15.13 -13.17 3.52
CA MET A 52 15.77 -12.84 4.80
C MET A 52 16.72 -11.65 4.68
N GLN A 53 17.42 -11.51 3.55
CA GLN A 53 18.27 -10.35 3.29
C GLN A 53 17.46 -9.07 3.09
N ALA A 54 16.28 -9.16 2.48
CA ALA A 54 15.37 -8.03 2.29
C ALA A 54 14.75 -7.58 3.63
N LEU A 55 14.32 -8.52 4.49
CA LEU A 55 13.72 -8.22 5.79
C LEU A 55 14.66 -7.49 6.77
N VAL A 56 15.97 -7.64 6.60
CA VAL A 56 16.95 -6.89 7.41
C VAL A 56 17.12 -5.45 6.92
N LYS A 57 16.62 -5.09 5.72
CA LYS A 57 16.76 -3.74 5.16
C LYS A 57 15.65 -2.81 5.65
N ALA A 58 16.05 -1.64 6.13
CA ALA A 58 15.12 -0.56 6.47
C ALA A 58 14.22 -0.15 5.29
N ASP A 59 14.71 -0.20 4.05
CA ASP A 59 13.90 0.18 2.88
C ASP A 59 12.71 -0.75 2.67
N PHE A 60 12.86 -2.04 2.99
CA PHE A 60 11.78 -3.01 2.89
C PHE A 60 10.65 -2.66 3.87
N TRP A 61 11.00 -2.33 5.11
CA TRP A 61 10.03 -1.90 6.12
C TRP A 61 9.41 -0.53 5.82
N LEU A 62 10.17 0.40 5.23
CA LEU A 62 9.60 1.68 4.76
C LEU A 62 8.56 1.46 3.68
N ILE A 63 8.81 0.55 2.72
CA ILE A 63 7.84 0.20 1.68
C ILE A 63 6.63 -0.49 2.31
N TRP A 64 6.85 -1.45 3.20
CA TRP A 64 5.78 -2.17 3.89
C TRP A 64 4.88 -1.23 4.70
N LEU A 65 5.46 -0.30 5.47
CA LEU A 65 4.72 0.69 6.24
C LEU A 65 3.99 1.71 5.36
N SER A 66 4.64 2.19 4.29
CA SER A 66 3.98 3.06 3.32
C SER A 66 2.78 2.36 2.66
N LEU A 67 2.95 1.08 2.30
CA LEU A 67 1.88 0.26 1.75
C LEU A 67 0.76 0.04 2.75
N LEU A 68 1.09 -0.31 4.00
CA LEU A 68 0.12 -0.47 5.08
C LEU A 68 -0.74 0.80 5.23
N LEU A 69 -0.12 1.96 5.37
CA LEU A 69 -0.82 3.23 5.59
C LEU A 69 -1.59 3.72 4.36
N GLY A 70 -1.07 3.50 3.14
CA GLY A 70 -1.69 3.95 1.90
C GLY A 70 -2.73 2.97 1.36
N SER A 71 -2.36 1.73 1.08
CA SER A 71 -3.29 0.74 0.52
C SER A 71 -4.27 0.21 1.58
N GLY A 72 -3.84 0.08 2.83
CA GLY A 72 -4.73 -0.34 3.93
C GLY A 72 -5.87 0.65 4.18
N SER A 73 -5.62 1.96 4.09
CA SER A 73 -6.68 2.97 4.24
C SER A 73 -7.66 2.95 3.06
N GLY A 74 -7.16 2.76 1.83
CA GLY A 74 -8.00 2.58 0.65
C GLY A 74 -8.87 1.34 0.73
N LEU A 75 -8.29 0.22 1.17
CA LEU A 75 -9.02 -1.03 1.39
C LEU A 75 -10.11 -0.87 2.47
N THR A 76 -9.83 -0.12 3.53
CA THR A 76 -10.81 0.19 4.59
C THR A 76 -12.04 0.91 4.04
N VAL A 77 -11.84 1.89 3.14
CA VAL A 77 -12.97 2.56 2.49
C VAL A 77 -13.74 1.57 1.63
N ILE A 78 -13.06 0.72 0.85
CA ILE A 78 -13.71 -0.27 -0.02
C ILE A 78 -14.56 -1.25 0.80
N ASP A 79 -14.02 -1.77 1.90
CA ASP A 79 -14.69 -2.73 2.77
C ASP A 79 -15.95 -2.12 3.42
N ASN A 80 -15.92 -0.84 3.77
CA ASN A 80 -17.02 -0.15 4.48
C ASN A 80 -17.87 0.78 3.58
N LEU A 81 -17.59 0.85 2.28
CA LEU A 81 -18.18 1.87 1.40
C LEU A 81 -19.70 1.77 1.34
N GLY A 82 -20.22 0.54 1.38
CA GLY A 82 -21.66 0.28 1.44
C GLY A 82 -22.30 0.94 2.67
N GLN A 83 -21.73 0.71 3.86
CA GLN A 83 -22.22 1.30 5.11
C GLN A 83 -22.07 2.82 5.12
N MET A 84 -20.92 3.35 4.67
CA MET A 84 -20.68 4.80 4.56
C MET A 84 -21.71 5.47 3.65
N SER A 85 -22.03 4.85 2.51
CA SER A 85 -23.00 5.40 1.56
C SER A 85 -24.43 5.41 2.11
N GLN A 86 -24.81 4.36 2.85
CA GLN A 86 -26.11 4.30 3.51
C GLN A 86 -26.19 5.35 4.63
N ALA A 87 -25.14 5.50 5.44
CA ALA A 87 -25.06 6.52 6.47
C ALA A 87 -25.13 7.96 5.89
N ALA A 88 -24.58 8.17 4.70
CA ALA A 88 -24.68 9.45 3.97
C ALA A 88 -26.06 9.71 3.34
N GLY A 89 -27.01 8.77 3.42
CA GLY A 89 -28.38 8.91 2.93
C GLY A 89 -28.65 8.32 1.54
N PHE A 90 -27.71 7.56 0.97
CA PHE A 90 -27.93 6.87 -0.32
C PHE A 90 -28.64 5.53 -0.12
N LYS A 91 -29.64 5.25 -0.96
CA LYS A 91 -30.42 3.99 -0.87
C LYS A 91 -29.61 2.77 -1.33
N ASP A 92 -28.81 2.92 -2.39
CA ASP A 92 -28.08 1.82 -3.03
C ASP A 92 -26.57 2.01 -2.95
N GLY A 93 -25.94 1.38 -1.95
CA GLY A 93 -24.48 1.41 -1.80
C GLY A 93 -23.72 0.67 -2.91
N HIS A 94 -24.38 -0.23 -3.62
CA HIS A 94 -23.80 -1.00 -4.73
C HIS A 94 -23.23 -0.10 -5.85
N ASN A 95 -23.87 1.06 -6.08
CA ASN A 95 -23.43 2.04 -7.07
C ASN A 95 -22.00 2.53 -6.79
N PHE A 96 -21.68 2.81 -5.53
CA PHE A 96 -20.35 3.28 -5.14
C PHE A 96 -19.30 2.15 -5.19
N VAL A 97 -19.67 0.92 -4.87
CA VAL A 97 -18.78 -0.25 -5.01
C VAL A 97 -18.42 -0.49 -6.48
N SER A 98 -19.40 -0.38 -7.37
CA SER A 98 -19.21 -0.50 -8.82
C SER A 98 -18.33 0.63 -9.38
N LEU A 99 -18.61 1.88 -8.99
CA LEU A 99 -17.77 3.03 -9.35
C LEU A 99 -16.34 2.86 -8.87
N THR A 100 -16.15 2.44 -7.62
CA THR A 100 -14.81 2.19 -7.06
C THR A 100 -14.05 1.15 -7.86
N SER A 101 -14.72 0.10 -8.34
CA SER A 101 -14.10 -0.94 -9.17
C SER A 101 -13.63 -0.39 -10.52
N ILE A 102 -14.43 0.46 -11.17
CA ILE A 102 -14.06 1.13 -12.43
C ILE A 102 -12.83 2.03 -12.21
N TRP A 103 -12.87 2.88 -11.18
CA TRP A 103 -11.75 3.77 -10.86
C TRP A 103 -10.51 3.00 -10.40
N ASN A 104 -10.67 1.86 -9.73
CA ASN A 104 -9.55 0.98 -9.39
C ASN A 104 -8.86 0.43 -10.63
N PHE A 105 -9.65 -0.07 -11.59
CA PHE A 105 -9.12 -0.57 -12.85
C PHE A 105 -8.38 0.55 -13.61
N LEU A 106 -8.99 1.72 -13.77
CA LEU A 106 -8.36 2.86 -14.42
C LEU A 106 -7.11 3.35 -13.68
N GLY A 107 -7.12 3.30 -12.35
CA GLY A 107 -5.96 3.62 -11.51
C GLY A 107 -4.80 2.66 -11.70
N ARG A 108 -5.07 1.36 -11.91
CA ARG A 108 -4.03 0.36 -12.22
C ARG A 108 -3.41 0.62 -13.59
N VAL A 109 -4.25 0.79 -14.61
CA VAL A 109 -3.80 1.03 -16.00
C VAL A 109 -3.05 2.35 -16.10
N GLY A 110 -3.69 3.44 -15.66
CA GLY A 110 -3.11 4.78 -15.68
C GLY A 110 -1.88 4.90 -14.80
N GLY A 111 -1.96 4.46 -13.54
CA GLY A 111 -0.84 4.51 -12.59
C GLY A 111 0.38 3.70 -13.07
N GLY A 112 0.14 2.52 -13.64
CA GLY A 112 1.19 1.71 -14.27
C GLY A 112 1.86 2.45 -15.43
N TYR A 113 1.07 2.95 -16.39
CA TYR A 113 1.56 3.70 -17.55
C TYR A 113 2.33 4.97 -17.17
N PHE A 114 1.76 5.80 -16.28
CA PHE A 114 2.43 7.02 -15.80
C PHE A 114 3.73 6.69 -15.04
N SER A 115 3.75 5.60 -14.26
CA SER A 115 4.98 5.19 -13.57
C SER A 115 6.09 4.78 -14.53
N GLU A 116 5.78 4.10 -15.63
CA GLU A 116 6.73 3.77 -16.70
C GLU A 116 7.27 5.05 -17.34
N ASN A 117 6.39 6.01 -17.65
CA ASN A 117 6.79 7.26 -18.27
C ASN A 117 7.74 8.07 -17.38
N ILE A 118 7.42 8.21 -16.09
CA ILE A 118 8.25 8.92 -15.11
C ILE A 118 9.65 8.29 -15.01
N VAL A 119 9.71 6.96 -14.98
CA VAL A 119 10.97 6.24 -14.86
C VAL A 119 11.81 6.35 -16.14
N ARG A 120 11.21 6.20 -17.33
CA ARG A 120 11.91 6.25 -18.61
C ARG A 120 12.40 7.64 -18.98
N GLU A 121 11.55 8.65 -18.82
CA GLU A 121 11.86 10.02 -19.24
C GLU A 121 12.66 10.78 -18.18
N HIS A 122 12.28 10.65 -16.91
CA HIS A 122 12.84 11.49 -15.84
C HIS A 122 13.84 10.75 -14.92
N LYS A 123 14.02 9.43 -15.09
CA LYS A 123 14.92 8.57 -14.28
C LYS A 123 14.66 8.63 -12.78
N TYR A 124 13.44 8.97 -12.39
CA TYR A 124 13.03 9.05 -10.99
C TYR A 124 12.47 7.71 -10.49
N PRO A 125 12.61 7.42 -9.17
CA PRO A 125 12.01 6.23 -8.57
C PRO A 125 10.47 6.21 -8.72
N ARG A 126 9.91 5.02 -8.99
CA ARG A 126 8.45 4.79 -9.11
C ARG A 126 7.64 5.22 -7.89
N HIS A 127 8.29 5.26 -6.72
CA HIS A 127 7.69 5.69 -5.46
C HIS A 127 7.19 7.14 -5.48
N ILE A 128 7.61 7.99 -6.44
CA ILE A 128 7.00 9.32 -6.63
C ILE A 128 5.54 9.19 -7.05
N ALA A 129 5.25 8.32 -8.01
CA ALA A 129 3.87 8.10 -8.44
C ALA A 129 3.03 7.45 -7.34
N LEU A 130 3.65 6.63 -6.48
CA LEU A 130 2.99 6.10 -5.27
C LEU A 130 2.66 7.21 -4.27
N ALA A 131 3.60 8.14 -4.02
CA ALA A 131 3.36 9.29 -3.15
C ALA A 131 2.22 10.18 -3.68
N LEU A 132 2.18 10.44 -4.99
CA LEU A 132 1.08 11.18 -5.63
C LEU A 132 -0.26 10.45 -5.46
N ALA A 133 -0.28 9.13 -5.67
CA ALA A 133 -1.48 8.32 -5.44
C ALA A 133 -1.96 8.39 -3.99
N GLN A 134 -1.05 8.35 -3.01
CA GLN A 134 -1.37 8.50 -1.59
C GLN A 134 -1.93 9.89 -1.26
N ILE A 135 -1.41 10.96 -1.86
CA ILE A 135 -1.98 12.32 -1.69
C ILE A 135 -3.39 12.42 -2.30
N LEU A 136 -3.62 11.81 -3.48
CA LEU A 136 -4.97 11.73 -4.05
C LEU A 136 -5.94 10.99 -3.13
N MET A 137 -5.50 9.88 -2.53
CA MET A 137 -6.29 9.15 -1.54
C MET A 137 -6.54 9.99 -0.28
N ALA A 138 -5.54 10.72 0.21
CA ALA A 138 -5.71 11.61 1.37
C ALA A 138 -6.80 12.65 1.12
N ALA A 139 -6.82 13.26 -0.08
CA ALA A 139 -7.87 14.17 -0.50
C ALA A 139 -9.23 13.45 -0.59
N GLY A 140 -9.28 12.24 -1.14
CA GLY A 140 -10.50 11.42 -1.18
C GLY A 140 -11.07 11.11 0.21
N HIS A 141 -10.22 10.71 1.17
CA HIS A 141 -10.61 10.50 2.56
C HIS A 141 -11.10 11.78 3.24
N PHE A 142 -10.46 12.92 2.97
CA PHE A 142 -10.91 14.21 3.48
C PHE A 142 -12.29 14.58 2.92
N LEU A 143 -12.53 14.36 1.62
CA LEU A 143 -13.84 14.58 0.99
C LEU A 143 -14.92 13.68 1.58
N PHE A 144 -14.60 12.41 1.89
CA PHE A 144 -15.50 11.55 2.65
C PHE A 144 -15.82 12.19 3.99
N ALA A 145 -14.82 12.59 4.79
CA ALA A 145 -15.06 13.22 6.09
C ALA A 145 -16.03 14.41 6.01
N MET A 146 -15.91 15.29 5.00
CA MET A 146 -16.79 16.47 4.89
C MET A 146 -18.26 16.12 4.58
N ALA A 147 -18.51 14.98 3.93
CA ALA A 147 -19.86 14.49 3.59
C ALA A 147 -20.81 15.53 2.94
N TRP A 148 -20.26 16.47 2.16
CA TRP A 148 -21.07 17.42 1.39
C TRP A 148 -21.73 16.73 0.18
N PRO A 149 -22.78 17.36 -0.42
CA PRO A 149 -23.37 16.84 -1.65
C PRO A 149 -22.31 16.63 -2.73
N GLY A 150 -22.23 15.41 -3.27
CA GLY A 150 -21.27 15.04 -4.31
C GLY A 150 -19.90 14.55 -3.83
N THR A 151 -19.53 14.74 -2.55
CA THR A 151 -18.20 14.33 -2.07
C THR A 151 -18.03 12.82 -2.03
N MET A 152 -19.10 12.04 -1.87
CA MET A 152 -19.06 10.57 -1.95
C MET A 152 -18.62 10.05 -3.33
N TYR A 153 -19.07 10.71 -4.41
CA TYR A 153 -18.67 10.36 -5.78
C TYR A 153 -17.22 10.73 -6.03
N MET A 154 -16.82 11.94 -5.63
CA MET A 154 -15.44 12.41 -5.77
C MET A 154 -14.46 11.63 -4.90
N GLY A 155 -14.84 11.29 -3.67
CA GLY A 155 -14.06 10.46 -2.75
C GLY A 155 -13.84 9.06 -3.33
N THR A 156 -14.90 8.43 -3.83
CA THR A 156 -14.84 7.13 -4.53
C THR A 156 -13.91 7.18 -5.74
N PHE A 157 -13.98 8.25 -6.54
CA PHE A 157 -13.10 8.48 -7.68
C PHE A 157 -11.63 8.57 -7.26
N LEU A 158 -11.30 9.43 -6.31
CA LEU A 158 -9.92 9.66 -5.88
C LEU A 158 -9.31 8.46 -5.16
N VAL A 159 -10.06 7.85 -4.23
CA VAL A 159 -9.61 6.65 -3.51
C VAL A 159 -9.49 5.46 -4.46
N GLY A 160 -10.45 5.27 -5.37
CA GLY A 160 -10.41 4.22 -6.37
C GLY A 160 -9.17 4.30 -7.27
N LEU A 161 -8.92 5.47 -7.86
CA LEU A 161 -7.73 5.72 -8.68
C LEU A 161 -6.43 5.48 -7.90
N GLY A 162 -6.29 6.10 -6.74
CA GLY A 162 -5.08 6.00 -5.94
C GLY A 162 -4.82 4.57 -5.45
N TYR A 163 -5.85 3.87 -4.96
CA TYR A 163 -5.73 2.47 -4.54
C TYR A 163 -5.37 1.56 -5.72
N GLY A 164 -5.96 1.80 -6.91
CA GLY A 164 -5.59 1.09 -8.13
C GLY A 164 -4.12 1.26 -8.50
N THR A 165 -3.62 2.49 -8.42
CA THR A 165 -2.22 2.80 -8.71
C THR A 165 -1.24 2.07 -7.78
N HIS A 166 -1.58 1.83 -6.50
CA HIS A 166 -0.74 1.04 -5.60
C HIS A 166 -0.48 -0.37 -6.15
N TRP A 167 -1.52 -1.06 -6.62
CA TRP A 167 -1.42 -2.43 -7.13
C TRP A 167 -0.62 -2.55 -8.43
N ALA A 168 -0.54 -1.49 -9.22
CA ALA A 168 0.29 -1.46 -10.41
C ALA A 168 1.77 -1.16 -10.10
N ILE A 169 2.03 -0.21 -9.19
CA ILE A 169 3.38 0.30 -8.94
C ILE A 169 4.20 -0.60 -8.01
N VAL A 170 3.58 -1.11 -6.94
CA VAL A 170 4.29 -1.88 -5.90
C VAL A 170 5.04 -3.10 -6.47
N PRO A 171 4.44 -3.99 -7.29
CA PRO A 171 5.17 -5.15 -7.83
C PRO A 171 6.36 -4.72 -8.70
N ALA A 172 6.21 -3.67 -9.52
CA ALA A 172 7.30 -3.14 -10.34
C ALA A 172 8.42 -2.52 -9.48
N ALA A 173 8.07 -1.77 -8.44
CA ALA A 173 9.04 -1.14 -7.55
C ALA A 173 9.85 -2.18 -6.75
N VAL A 174 9.21 -3.27 -6.33
CA VAL A 174 9.87 -4.34 -5.56
C VAL A 174 10.82 -5.16 -6.43
N SER A 175 10.41 -5.50 -7.66
CA SER A 175 11.26 -6.24 -8.60
C SER A 175 12.51 -5.45 -8.99
N GLU A 176 12.40 -4.12 -9.10
CA GLU A 176 13.54 -3.23 -9.38
C GLU A 176 14.48 -3.05 -8.19
N LEU A 177 13.97 -3.00 -6.96
CA LEU A 177 14.79 -2.76 -5.77
C LEU A 177 15.47 -4.03 -5.23
N PHE A 178 14.78 -5.16 -5.29
CA PHE A 178 15.21 -6.41 -4.66
C PHE A 178 15.45 -7.57 -5.65
N GLY A 179 15.24 -7.33 -6.94
CA GLY A 179 15.45 -8.31 -7.99
C GLY A 179 14.29 -9.30 -8.16
N VAL A 180 14.36 -10.07 -9.25
CA VAL A 180 13.27 -10.97 -9.69
C VAL A 180 13.40 -12.40 -9.16
N LYS A 181 14.60 -12.82 -8.72
CA LYS A 181 14.87 -14.23 -8.37
C LYS A 181 14.00 -14.78 -7.24
N HIS A 182 13.75 -13.98 -6.21
CA HIS A 182 12.89 -14.34 -5.07
C HIS A 182 11.70 -13.38 -4.93
N PHE A 183 11.28 -12.78 -6.05
CA PHE A 183 10.24 -11.76 -6.09
C PHE A 183 8.93 -12.23 -5.46
N GLY A 184 8.48 -13.45 -5.79
CA GLY A 184 7.21 -13.98 -5.26
C GLY A 184 7.15 -13.99 -3.73
N ALA A 185 8.23 -14.38 -3.05
CA ALA A 185 8.27 -14.40 -1.59
C ALA A 185 8.25 -12.98 -0.99
N MET A 186 9.03 -12.06 -1.57
CA MET A 186 9.11 -10.67 -1.10
C MET A 186 7.81 -9.91 -1.33
N TYR A 187 7.21 -10.08 -2.51
CA TYR A 187 5.96 -9.44 -2.86
C TYR A 187 4.80 -9.96 -1.99
N ASN A 188 4.68 -11.28 -1.80
CA ASN A 188 3.64 -11.84 -0.91
C ASN A 188 3.80 -11.38 0.54
N PHE A 189 5.02 -11.22 1.05
CA PHE A 189 5.20 -10.65 2.38
C PHE A 189 4.75 -9.18 2.43
N LEU A 190 5.03 -8.39 1.39
CA LEU A 190 4.55 -7.01 1.30
C LEU A 190 3.02 -6.96 1.21
N THR A 191 2.37 -7.87 0.50
CA THR A 191 0.90 -7.87 0.40
C THR A 191 0.22 -8.17 1.74
N VAL A 192 0.89 -8.78 2.72
CA VAL A 192 0.41 -8.93 4.11
C VAL A 192 0.10 -7.57 4.78
N ALA A 193 0.67 -6.47 4.28
CA ALA A 193 0.28 -5.14 4.72
C ALA A 193 -1.22 -4.85 4.51
N ASN A 194 -1.86 -5.40 3.47
CA ASN A 194 -3.29 -5.18 3.20
C ASN A 194 -4.22 -5.86 4.22
N PRO A 195 -4.15 -7.17 4.49
CA PRO A 195 -4.97 -7.77 5.53
C PRO A 195 -4.64 -7.19 6.90
N THR A 196 -3.38 -6.83 7.18
CA THR A 196 -3.03 -6.11 8.41
C THR A 196 -3.74 -4.75 8.49
N GLY A 197 -3.75 -4.00 7.38
CA GLY A 197 -4.44 -2.72 7.26
C GLY A 197 -5.95 -2.88 7.42
N SER A 198 -6.59 -3.82 6.74
CA SER A 198 -8.03 -4.08 6.89
C SER A 198 -8.38 -4.47 8.34
N LEU A 199 -7.62 -5.36 8.98
CA LEU A 199 -7.86 -5.72 10.39
C LEU A 199 -7.76 -4.50 11.33
N ILE A 200 -6.71 -3.69 11.20
CA ILE A 200 -6.50 -2.55 12.12
C ILE A 200 -7.44 -1.39 11.78
N PHE A 201 -7.52 -1.00 10.52
CA PHE A 201 -8.21 0.23 10.11
C PHE A 201 -9.70 0.01 9.86
N SER A 202 -10.09 -1.11 9.24
CA SER A 202 -11.50 -1.48 9.06
C SER A 202 -12.05 -2.04 10.36
N GLY A 203 -11.45 -3.12 10.86
CA GLY A 203 -11.99 -3.86 12.01
C GLY A 203 -11.91 -3.14 13.35
N LEU A 204 -10.83 -2.42 13.65
CA LEU A 204 -10.66 -1.77 14.96
C LEU A 204 -11.00 -0.28 14.94
N ILE A 205 -10.69 0.45 13.87
CA ILE A 205 -10.93 1.90 13.82
C ILE A 205 -12.33 2.17 13.26
N ALA A 206 -12.59 1.80 12.00
CA ALA A 206 -13.83 2.17 11.32
C ALA A 206 -15.06 1.56 11.98
N SER A 207 -15.04 0.26 12.27
CA SER A 207 -16.16 -0.43 12.93
C SER A 207 -16.44 0.12 14.34
N SER A 208 -15.41 0.32 15.18
CA SER A 208 -15.63 0.83 16.54
C SER A 208 -16.21 2.24 16.57
N PHE A 209 -15.78 3.15 15.67
CA PHE A 209 -16.38 4.48 15.57
C PHE A 209 -17.81 4.42 15.05
N TYR A 210 -18.09 3.56 14.07
CA TYR A 210 -19.44 3.38 13.54
C TYR A 210 -20.40 2.84 14.60
N ASP A 211 -20.01 1.77 15.31
CA ASP A 211 -20.82 1.11 16.32
C ASP A 211 -21.06 2.03 17.53
N TYR A 212 -20.04 2.77 17.97
CA TYR A 212 -20.17 3.77 19.04
C TYR A 212 -21.23 4.83 18.71
N GLU A 213 -21.22 5.37 17.50
CA GLU A 213 -22.21 6.38 17.09
C GLU A 213 -23.57 5.75 16.81
N ALA A 214 -23.64 4.51 16.33
CA ALA A 214 -24.89 3.77 16.15
C ALA A 214 -25.61 3.54 17.49
N GLU A 215 -24.89 3.09 18.51
CA GLU A 215 -25.41 2.89 19.87
C GLU A 215 -25.86 4.21 20.50
N ARG A 216 -25.05 5.26 20.36
CA ARG A 216 -25.38 6.61 20.87
C ARG A 216 -26.66 7.16 20.24
N GLN A 217 -26.87 6.93 18.94
CA GLN A 217 -28.10 7.33 18.26
C GLN A 217 -29.30 6.48 18.70
N ALA A 218 -29.11 5.17 18.89
CA ALA A 218 -30.16 4.27 19.38
C ALA A 218 -30.64 4.65 20.80
N GLN A 219 -29.71 4.94 21.71
CA GLN A 219 -30.01 5.41 23.06
C GLN A 219 -30.81 6.72 23.04
N ARG A 220 -30.40 7.70 22.22
CA ARG A 220 -31.14 8.97 22.08
C ARG A 220 -32.56 8.78 21.57
N ARG A 221 -32.76 7.85 20.62
CA ARG A 221 -34.10 7.50 20.11
C ARG A 221 -34.97 6.88 21.21
N GLN A 222 -34.41 5.97 22.02
CA GLN A 222 -35.11 5.35 23.15
C GLN A 222 -35.47 6.37 24.25
N SER A 223 -34.56 7.29 24.60
CA SER A 223 -34.82 8.36 25.59
C SER A 223 -35.83 9.40 25.11
N SER A 224 -36.03 9.57 23.79
CA SER A 224 -37.04 10.48 23.23
C SER A 224 -38.41 9.80 23.11
N ALA A 225 -38.43 8.47 22.95
CA ALA A 225 -39.65 7.67 22.84
C ALA A 225 -40.37 7.41 24.18
N SER A 226 -39.75 7.74 25.32
CA SER A 226 -40.35 7.60 26.67
C SER A 226 -41.47 8.61 26.97
N SER A 227 -41.92 9.40 25.99
CA SER A 227 -43.04 10.34 26.10
C SER A 227 -44.27 9.97 25.27
N SER A 228 -44.25 8.85 24.53
CA SER A 228 -45.40 8.36 23.76
C SER A 228 -46.03 7.12 24.41
N PRO A 229 -47.37 7.02 24.55
CA PRO A 229 -48.07 5.92 25.22
C PRO A 229 -48.11 4.63 24.37
N GLN A 230 -46.96 4.25 23.80
CA GLN A 230 -46.76 3.07 22.95
C GLN A 230 -45.89 2.02 23.67
N PHE A 231 -45.86 2.07 25.00
CA PHE A 231 -45.11 1.18 25.88
C PHE A 231 -45.48 -0.31 25.71
N LEU A 232 -46.67 -0.61 25.19
CA LEU A 232 -47.14 -1.99 24.95
C LEU A 232 -46.70 -2.59 23.61
N GLN A 233 -46.09 -1.82 22.70
CA GLN A 233 -45.56 -2.35 21.44
C GLN A 233 -44.08 -2.78 21.53
N GLY A 234 -43.43 -2.51 22.67
CA GLY A 234 -41.99 -2.75 22.89
C GLY A 234 -41.61 -4.05 23.59
N MET A 235 -42.58 -4.84 24.08
CA MET A 235 -42.29 -6.17 24.66
C MET A 235 -42.30 -7.25 23.57
N GLY A 236 -41.26 -7.27 22.74
CA GLY A 236 -40.64 -8.54 22.31
C GLY A 236 -41.04 -9.20 20.99
N LEU A 237 -41.34 -8.51 19.89
CA LEU A 237 -41.58 -9.25 18.63
C LEU A 237 -41.34 -8.52 17.29
N LEU A 238 -40.37 -7.62 17.16
CA LEU A 238 -39.87 -7.25 15.82
C LEU A 238 -38.36 -7.09 15.89
N ALA A 239 -37.68 -7.86 15.05
CA ALA A 239 -36.24 -7.94 14.92
C ALA A 239 -35.57 -6.57 15.12
N ASP A 240 -34.73 -6.45 16.16
CA ASP A 240 -33.71 -5.42 16.17
C ASP A 240 -32.81 -5.69 14.97
N GLY A 241 -33.11 -5.01 13.86
CA GLY A 241 -32.20 -4.94 12.74
C GLY A 241 -30.83 -4.46 13.24
N PRO A 242 -29.74 -4.80 12.55
CA PRO A 242 -28.40 -4.35 12.96
C PRO A 242 -28.41 -2.84 13.19
N LEU A 243 -27.82 -2.39 14.30
CA LEU A 243 -27.70 -0.98 14.67
C LEU A 243 -27.15 -0.19 13.48
N LYS A 244 -27.97 0.74 12.95
CA LYS A 244 -27.58 1.59 11.83
C LYS A 244 -27.21 2.97 12.34
N CYS A 245 -26.06 3.46 11.88
CA CYS A 245 -25.63 4.81 12.12
C CYS A 245 -26.04 5.71 10.95
N GLU A 246 -26.65 6.85 11.25
CA GLU A 246 -27.05 7.84 10.25
C GLU A 246 -26.19 9.11 10.34
N GLY A 247 -25.85 9.65 9.18
CA GLY A 247 -25.11 10.90 9.03
C GLY A 247 -23.60 10.73 8.89
N ALA A 248 -22.95 11.84 8.55
CA ALA A 248 -21.50 11.93 8.35
C ALA A 248 -20.69 11.55 9.60
N VAL A 249 -21.28 11.74 10.78
CA VAL A 249 -20.66 11.49 12.09
C VAL A 249 -20.14 10.06 12.20
N CYS A 250 -20.80 9.10 11.55
CA CYS A 250 -20.46 7.68 11.58
C CYS A 250 -19.09 7.34 10.98
N PHE A 251 -18.59 8.18 10.06
CA PHE A 251 -17.33 7.93 9.35
C PHE A 251 -16.42 9.16 9.31
N PHE A 252 -16.83 10.29 9.89
CA PHE A 252 -16.06 11.54 9.93
C PHE A 252 -14.66 11.34 10.52
N VAL A 253 -14.60 10.83 11.76
CA VAL A 253 -13.34 10.67 12.50
C VAL A 253 -12.45 9.62 11.82
N SER A 254 -13.02 8.46 11.48
CA SER A 254 -12.31 7.39 10.77
C SER A 254 -11.71 7.89 9.46
N SER A 255 -12.47 8.65 8.67
CA SER A 255 -12.01 9.20 7.39
C SER A 255 -10.90 10.24 7.56
N LEU A 256 -10.94 11.08 8.61
CA LEU A 256 -9.84 12.00 8.91
C LEU A 256 -8.56 11.26 9.33
N ILE A 257 -8.68 10.21 10.15
CA ILE A 257 -7.55 9.37 10.55
C ILE A 257 -6.93 8.71 9.31
N MET A 258 -7.75 8.16 8.42
CA MET A 258 -7.27 7.57 7.16
C MET A 258 -6.58 8.60 6.26
N SER A 259 -7.11 9.82 6.19
CA SER A 259 -6.47 10.92 5.44
C SER A 259 -5.07 11.23 6.00
N ALA A 260 -4.93 11.33 7.33
CA ALA A 260 -3.64 11.55 7.98
C ALA A 260 -2.66 10.39 7.72
N PHE A 261 -3.11 9.14 7.77
CA PHE A 261 -2.28 7.98 7.43
C PHE A 261 -1.81 8.00 5.98
N CYS A 262 -2.65 8.41 5.03
CA CYS A 262 -2.22 8.59 3.64
C CYS A 262 -1.14 9.67 3.50
N VAL A 263 -1.24 10.79 4.23
CA VAL A 263 -0.21 11.84 4.22
C VAL A 263 1.12 11.32 4.80
N VAL A 264 1.08 10.57 5.90
CA VAL A 264 2.28 9.93 6.48
C VAL A 264 2.86 8.92 5.50
N GLY A 265 2.01 8.09 4.87
CA GLY A 265 2.40 7.14 3.83
C GLY A 265 3.09 7.82 2.65
N ALA A 266 2.56 8.95 2.18
CA ALA A 266 3.18 9.76 1.13
C ALA A 266 4.56 10.27 1.55
N GLY A 267 4.70 10.72 2.81
CA GLY A 267 5.99 11.10 3.39
C GLY A 267 7.00 9.95 3.37
N LEU A 268 6.59 8.74 3.78
CA LEU A 268 7.45 7.55 3.73
C LEU A 268 7.85 7.19 2.29
N SER A 269 6.92 7.29 1.34
CA SER A 269 7.22 7.11 -0.09
C SER A 269 8.25 8.11 -0.59
N LEU A 270 8.15 9.38 -0.21
CA LEU A 270 9.15 10.41 -0.55
C LEU A 270 10.51 10.15 0.10
N VAL A 271 10.55 9.63 1.33
CA VAL A 271 11.81 9.18 1.97
C VAL A 271 12.45 8.05 1.17
N ILE A 272 11.66 7.09 0.69
CA ILE A 272 12.17 6.02 -0.19
C ILE A 272 12.72 6.59 -1.49
N VAL A 273 12.01 7.54 -2.12
CA VAL A 273 12.49 8.25 -3.32
C VAL A 273 13.85 8.88 -3.07
N TYR A 274 14.00 9.63 -1.98
CA TYR A 274 15.26 10.26 -1.61
C TYR A 274 16.40 9.23 -1.45
N ARG A 275 16.13 8.12 -0.75
CA ARG A 275 17.11 7.06 -0.51
C ARG A 275 17.47 6.25 -1.76
N THR A 276 16.55 6.11 -2.70
CA THR A 276 16.69 5.23 -3.89
C THR A 276 17.03 5.99 -5.17
N LYS A 277 16.98 7.33 -5.18
CA LYS A 277 17.31 8.17 -6.34
C LYS A 277 18.65 7.82 -7.00
N ARG A 278 19.70 7.59 -6.20
CA ARG A 278 21.02 7.19 -6.73
C ARG A 278 20.99 5.84 -7.43
N VAL A 279 20.23 4.88 -6.89
CA VAL A 279 20.10 3.52 -7.44
C VAL A 279 19.37 3.56 -8.78
N TYR A 280 18.21 4.23 -8.83
CA TYR A 280 17.44 4.42 -10.06
C TYR A 280 18.23 5.14 -11.16
N SER A 281 19.00 6.18 -10.79
CA SER A 281 19.88 6.87 -11.73
C SER A 281 20.99 5.97 -12.31
N HIS A 282 21.40 4.89 -11.63
CA HIS A 282 22.37 3.95 -12.17
C HIS A 282 21.70 2.89 -13.06
N LEU A 283 20.57 2.32 -12.61
CA LEU A 283 19.78 1.34 -13.37
C LEU A 283 19.35 1.87 -14.74
N TYR A 284 18.81 3.09 -14.79
CA TYR A 284 18.31 3.70 -16.04
C TYR A 284 19.37 4.51 -16.80
N ARG A 285 20.65 4.42 -16.41
CA ARG A 285 21.76 4.99 -17.17
C ARG A 285 22.48 3.96 -18.05
N SER A 286 22.36 2.67 -17.77
CA SER A 286 22.92 1.60 -18.61
C SER A 286 21.99 1.12 -19.73
N VAL A 287 20.77 1.67 -19.84
CA VAL A 287 19.76 1.30 -20.86
C VAL A 287 19.83 2.25 -22.06
N ARG A 288 20.98 2.89 -22.32
CA ARG A 288 21.20 3.74 -23.48
C ARG A 288 22.45 3.30 -24.23
#